data_AF-A0A3E2HHN2-F1
#
_entry.id   AF-A0A3E2HHN2-F1
#
_cell.length_a   1.000
_cell.length_b   1.000
_cell.length_c   1.000
_cell.angle_alpha   90.00
_cell.angle_beta   90.00
_cell.angle_gamma   90.00
#
_symmetry.space_group_name_H-M   'P 1'
#
loop_
_entity.id
_entity.type
_entity.pdbx_description
1 polymer ?
#
loop_
_entity_poly.entity_id
_entity_poly.type
_entity_poly.pdbx_seq_one_letter_code
_entity_poly.pdbx_strand_id
1 'polypeptide(L)'
;MASLVVALFLLNHVVTGQYPPPHVNNSQVGIDAGYTCPSEPWTFASEIPRIKWISFGTNTSYYPNFGDTFYSSWGPDWDLWFTSDDTAGIQGSCLPNGSNIVVNKATGPSLADLQPVTVNCLKEEWGLHGSDQGHRDEGAWKTTGLTWLDSILYLWVERDFNPLATNNSLRQTAKNPCLLKSTNHGVTFEGGPQETCFEKPMFPGMRFGTPSFIQYGRNGEAGPHGSDQYAYVISNDGSWDNGDHIRLGRVLRSQIAHLNSSDWEFFQGSPSNVSWTKDYNSSTPILSHQNQLSSTAAIYNPYLDEYILTEWYFPNRTGFGVYPQDLWPTVWTWYASRKPWGPYRLVSNTSWPNAAWYNPAIVNKFWGFDGKSGVAFTSGHAYGNGDNSSYVLSTIPFSIETFW
;
A
#
# COMPACT_ATOMS: atom_id res chain seq x y z
N MET A 1 49.68 -33.23 17.50
CA MET A 1 48.53 -34.12 17.79
C MET A 1 47.27 -33.30 17.50
N ALA A 2 46.87 -33.20 16.23
CA ALA A 2 46.01 -34.13 15.49
C ALA A 2 44.50 -33.95 15.82
N SER A 3 43.84 -33.40 14.81
CA SER A 3 42.43 -33.09 14.51
C SER A 3 41.34 -34.13 14.86
N LEU A 4 40.09 -33.65 14.96
CA LEU A 4 38.84 -34.25 14.41
C LEU A 4 37.68 -33.25 14.75
N VAL A 5 37.00 -32.54 13.85
CA VAL A 5 36.11 -32.90 12.72
C VAL A 5 35.14 -34.04 13.05
N VAL A 6 33.87 -33.70 13.27
CA VAL A 6 32.75 -34.63 13.14
C VAL A 6 31.73 -34.02 12.19
N ALA A 7 31.52 -34.73 11.10
CA ALA A 7 30.55 -34.43 10.05
C ALA A 7 29.26 -35.25 10.23
N LEU A 8 28.17 -34.64 9.76
CA LEU A 8 26.90 -35.16 9.27
C LEU A 8 26.68 -36.69 9.21
N PHE A 9 25.49 -37.11 9.68
CA PHE A 9 24.59 -38.01 8.94
C PHE A 9 23.14 -37.74 9.39
N LEU A 10 22.33 -37.13 8.52
CA LEU A 10 20.86 -37.17 8.63
C LEU A 10 20.35 -37.90 7.39
N LEU A 11 19.73 -39.05 7.62
CA LEU A 11 19.09 -39.87 6.61
C LEU A 11 17.80 -39.20 6.13
N ASN A 12 17.71 -39.01 4.82
CA ASN A 12 16.46 -38.75 4.11
C ASN A 12 15.50 -39.93 4.29
N HIS A 13 14.29 -39.67 4.76
CA HIS A 13 13.14 -40.54 4.51
C HIS A 13 12.19 -39.81 3.57
N VAL A 14 12.20 -40.27 2.32
CA VAL A 14 11.20 -39.97 1.30
C VAL A 14 9.91 -40.68 1.70
N VAL A 15 8.85 -39.92 2.02
CA VAL A 15 7.49 -40.45 2.08
C VAL A 15 6.72 -39.88 0.90
N THR A 16 6.56 -40.70 -0.13
CA THR A 16 5.66 -40.46 -1.25
C THR A 16 4.22 -40.73 -0.81
N GLY A 17 3.49 -39.69 -0.42
CA GLY A 17 2.04 -39.73 -0.24
C GLY A 17 1.34 -39.17 -1.49
N GLN A 18 0.82 -40.06 -2.34
CA GLN A 18 -0.11 -39.67 -3.40
C GLN A 18 -1.47 -39.30 -2.77
N TYR A 19 -1.87 -38.03 -2.87
CA TYR A 19 -3.25 -37.61 -2.67
C TYR A 19 -3.92 -37.46 -4.04
N PRO A 20 -5.10 -38.06 -4.28
CA PRO A 20 -5.86 -37.80 -5.49
C PRO A 20 -6.45 -36.38 -5.45
N PRO A 21 -6.60 -35.70 -6.60
CA PRO A 21 -7.20 -34.38 -6.66
C PRO A 21 -8.69 -34.43 -6.29
N PRO A 22 -9.24 -33.41 -5.62
CA PRO A 22 -10.67 -33.33 -5.38
C PRO A 22 -11.41 -33.09 -6.71
N HIS A 23 -12.36 -33.98 -7.00
CA HIS A 23 -13.36 -33.80 -8.04
C HIS A 23 -14.25 -32.60 -7.71
N VAL A 24 -14.16 -31.54 -8.51
CA VAL A 24 -15.15 -30.45 -8.51
C VAL A 24 -16.32 -30.87 -9.40
N ASN A 25 -17.45 -31.22 -8.78
CA ASN A 25 -18.72 -31.40 -9.47
C ASN A 25 -19.27 -30.03 -9.87
N ASN A 26 -19.18 -29.70 -11.17
CA ASN A 26 -19.98 -28.65 -11.78
C ASN A 26 -21.41 -29.16 -11.99
N SER A 27 -22.24 -29.05 -10.97
CA SER A 27 -23.70 -29.18 -11.11
C SER A 27 -24.37 -27.82 -10.91
N GLN A 28 -24.76 -27.23 -12.04
CA GLN A 28 -25.97 -26.41 -12.25
C GLN A 28 -26.52 -25.66 -11.03
N VAL A 29 -26.18 -24.37 -10.94
CA VAL A 29 -27.08 -23.38 -10.34
C VAL A 29 -27.75 -22.64 -11.50
N GLY A 30 -29.02 -22.97 -11.75
CA GLY A 30 -29.86 -22.23 -12.66
C GLY A 30 -30.15 -20.84 -12.08
N ILE A 31 -29.78 -19.80 -12.82
CA ILE A 31 -30.24 -18.44 -12.57
C ILE A 31 -31.15 -18.09 -13.74
N ASP A 32 -32.44 -18.38 -13.57
CA ASP A 32 -33.50 -17.81 -14.39
C ASP A 32 -33.94 -16.51 -13.72
N ALA A 33 -33.56 -15.38 -14.31
CA ALA A 33 -34.14 -14.07 -14.01
C ALA A 33 -34.01 -13.20 -15.26
N GLY A 34 -35.13 -13.06 -15.97
CA GLY A 34 -35.23 -12.24 -17.15
C GLY A 34 -34.85 -10.78 -16.87
N TYR A 35 -33.77 -10.34 -17.51
CA TYR A 35 -33.48 -8.93 -17.76
C TYR A 35 -33.38 -8.74 -19.27
N THR A 36 -34.42 -8.13 -19.85
CA THR A 36 -34.36 -7.60 -21.21
C THR A 36 -33.45 -6.37 -21.21
N CYS A 37 -32.34 -6.43 -21.94
CA CYS A 37 -31.51 -5.26 -22.20
C CYS A 37 -32.30 -4.23 -23.03
N PRO A 38 -32.33 -2.94 -22.66
CA PRO A 38 -32.91 -1.92 -23.51
C PRO A 38 -32.04 -1.76 -24.77
N SER A 39 -32.70 -1.82 -25.93
CA SER A 39 -32.09 -1.71 -27.26
C SER A 39 -31.92 -0.24 -27.69
N GLU A 40 -31.31 0.59 -26.86
CA GLU A 40 -30.87 1.92 -27.30
C GLU A 40 -29.40 1.89 -27.74
N PRO A 41 -29.02 2.64 -28.78
CA PRO A 41 -27.65 2.67 -29.28
C PRO A 41 -26.75 3.34 -28.23
N TRP A 42 -25.96 2.53 -27.53
CA TRP A 42 -24.90 2.97 -26.63
C TRP A 42 -23.94 3.89 -27.39
N THR A 43 -24.03 5.19 -27.13
CA THR A 43 -22.84 6.04 -27.24
C THR A 43 -21.91 5.54 -26.14
N PHE A 44 -20.77 4.95 -26.50
CA PHE A 44 -19.78 4.51 -25.51
C PHE A 44 -19.34 5.73 -24.71
N ALA A 45 -19.95 5.91 -23.54
CA ALA A 45 -19.60 6.96 -22.61
C ALA A 45 -18.13 6.76 -22.22
N SER A 46 -17.34 7.81 -22.38
CA SER A 46 -15.89 7.88 -22.12
C SER A 46 -15.48 7.67 -20.64
N GLU A 47 -16.33 7.01 -19.84
CA GLU A 47 -16.21 6.89 -18.38
C GLU A 47 -16.18 5.43 -17.88
N ILE A 48 -16.37 4.43 -18.74
CA ILE A 48 -16.21 3.02 -18.36
C ILE A 48 -14.71 2.69 -18.33
N PRO A 49 -14.17 2.11 -17.23
CA PRO A 49 -12.79 1.65 -17.20
C PRO A 49 -12.52 0.63 -18.30
N ARG A 50 -11.32 0.70 -18.88
CA ARG A 50 -10.80 -0.25 -19.88
C ARG A 50 -10.44 -1.58 -19.23
N ILE A 51 -10.06 -1.55 -17.95
CA ILE A 51 -9.79 -2.74 -17.15
C ILE A 51 -11.09 -3.51 -16.92
N LYS A 52 -11.12 -4.75 -17.37
CA LYS A 52 -12.21 -5.70 -17.18
C LYS A 52 -12.00 -6.54 -15.91
N TRP A 53 -10.78 -7.03 -15.70
CA TRP A 53 -10.45 -7.93 -14.60
C TRP A 53 -8.96 -7.88 -14.29
N ILE A 54 -8.60 -8.24 -13.06
CA ILE A 54 -7.20 -8.38 -12.61
C ILE A 54 -7.04 -9.75 -11.96
N SER A 55 -6.08 -10.54 -12.44
CA SER A 55 -5.71 -11.84 -11.90
C SER A 55 -4.34 -11.78 -11.23
N PHE A 56 -4.12 -12.68 -10.26
CA PHE A 56 -2.90 -12.74 -9.47
C PHE A 56 -2.21 -14.10 -9.65
N GLY A 57 -0.88 -14.07 -9.69
CA GLY A 57 -0.06 -15.28 -9.67
C GLY A 57 0.36 -15.66 -8.26
N THR A 58 1.39 -16.51 -8.18
CA THR A 58 1.95 -17.00 -6.92
C THR A 58 2.85 -15.94 -6.27
N ASN A 59 2.77 -15.79 -4.95
CA ASN A 59 3.65 -14.90 -4.22
C ASN A 59 5.11 -15.37 -4.26
N THR A 60 6.03 -14.41 -4.16
CA THR A 60 7.45 -14.64 -3.87
C THR A 60 7.82 -13.78 -2.67
N SER A 61 8.40 -14.39 -1.64
CA SER A 61 8.79 -13.70 -0.40
C SER A 61 10.28 -13.36 -0.41
N TYR A 62 10.60 -12.11 -0.05
CA TYR A 62 11.95 -11.59 0.06
C TYR A 62 12.37 -11.63 1.53
N TYR A 63 13.18 -12.62 1.87
CA TYR A 63 13.61 -12.90 3.24
C TYR A 63 14.60 -11.91 3.90
N PRO A 64 15.31 -10.99 3.21
CA PRO A 64 16.23 -10.12 3.95
C PRO A 64 15.52 -8.98 4.69
N ASN A 65 14.19 -8.85 4.62
CA ASN A 65 13.44 -7.75 5.23
C ASN A 65 12.17 -8.22 5.95
N PHE A 66 12.11 -7.98 7.26
CA PHE A 66 10.89 -8.08 8.05
C PHE A 66 10.15 -6.73 8.05
N GLY A 67 8.82 -6.69 8.17
CA GLY A 67 8.06 -5.46 8.34
C GLY A 67 6.60 -5.52 7.85
N ASP A 68 5.82 -4.53 8.26
CA ASP A 68 4.37 -4.52 8.05
C ASP A 68 3.95 -3.85 6.73
N THR A 69 4.61 -2.75 6.34
CA THR A 69 4.19 -1.96 5.17
C THR A 69 5.36 -1.75 4.20
N PHE A 70 5.06 -1.64 2.90
CA PHE A 70 6.08 -1.52 1.85
C PHE A 70 5.69 -0.50 0.76
N TYR A 71 5.38 0.74 1.15
CA TYR A 71 5.09 1.80 0.18
C TYR A 71 6.31 2.06 -0.69
N SER A 72 6.14 2.06 -2.00
CA SER A 72 7.25 2.10 -2.94
C SER A 72 7.17 3.24 -3.94
N SER A 73 8.32 3.62 -4.47
CA SER A 73 8.46 4.60 -5.54
C SER A 73 9.67 4.33 -6.42
N TRP A 74 9.58 4.72 -7.69
CA TRP A 74 10.64 4.54 -8.67
C TRP A 74 11.50 5.79 -8.72
N GLY A 75 12.74 5.67 -8.25
CA GLY A 75 13.67 6.78 -8.12
C GLY A 75 14.24 7.27 -9.46
N PRO A 76 14.77 8.51 -9.48
CA PRO A 76 15.46 9.06 -10.65
C PRO A 76 16.73 8.27 -11.02
N ASP A 77 17.28 7.51 -10.07
CA ASP A 77 18.46 6.66 -10.19
C ASP A 77 18.16 5.27 -10.77
N TRP A 78 16.95 5.05 -11.30
CA TRP A 78 16.43 3.75 -11.76
C TRP A 78 16.21 2.71 -10.66
N ASP A 79 16.46 3.08 -9.41
CA ASP A 79 16.33 2.17 -8.28
C ASP A 79 14.91 2.20 -7.72
N LEU A 80 14.55 1.13 -7.04
CA LEU A 80 13.29 1.05 -6.30
C LEU A 80 13.53 1.55 -4.89
N TRP A 81 12.69 2.47 -4.43
CA TRP A 81 12.71 2.96 -3.06
C TRP A 81 11.46 2.47 -2.36
N PHE A 82 11.57 2.05 -1.11
CA PHE A 82 10.41 1.58 -0.36
C PHE A 82 10.59 1.72 1.15
N THR A 83 9.48 1.85 1.87
CA THR A 83 9.48 1.87 3.33
C THR A 83 9.37 0.47 3.91
N SER A 84 9.67 0.33 5.20
CA SER A 84 9.37 -0.85 6.00
C SER A 84 9.10 -0.41 7.42
N ASP A 85 7.89 -0.70 7.91
CA ASP A 85 7.52 -0.41 9.29
C ASP A 85 7.80 -1.60 10.21
N ASP A 86 8.08 -1.34 11.50
CA ASP A 86 8.36 -2.36 12.54
C ASP A 86 9.41 -3.40 12.13
N THR A 87 10.56 -2.91 11.66
CA THR A 87 11.56 -3.74 11.02
C THR A 87 12.91 -3.70 11.72
N ALA A 88 13.71 -4.75 11.50
CA ALA A 88 15.13 -4.78 11.79
C ALA A 88 15.99 -4.19 10.65
N GLY A 89 15.37 -3.74 9.55
CA GLY A 89 16.04 -3.34 8.32
C GLY A 89 16.56 -4.53 7.52
N ILE A 90 17.08 -4.24 6.32
CA ILE A 90 17.67 -5.23 5.44
C ILE A 90 18.86 -5.90 6.12
N GLN A 91 18.79 -7.23 6.26
CA GLN A 91 19.82 -8.05 6.92
C GLN A 91 20.12 -7.61 8.36
N GLY A 92 19.14 -7.02 9.06
CA GLY A 92 19.29 -6.60 10.45
C GLY A 92 20.11 -5.32 10.63
N SER A 93 20.22 -4.48 9.61
CA SER A 93 20.96 -3.21 9.62
C SER A 93 20.53 -2.22 10.73
N CYS A 94 19.31 -2.34 11.24
CA CYS A 94 18.74 -1.50 12.31
C CYS A 94 18.70 -2.20 13.68
N LEU A 95 19.33 -3.37 13.83
CA LEU A 95 19.49 -4.07 15.12
C LEU A 95 20.42 -3.31 16.10
N PRO A 96 20.33 -3.57 17.42
CA PRO A 96 19.55 -4.63 18.10
C PRO A 96 18.07 -4.32 18.30
N ASN A 97 17.66 -3.05 18.23
CA ASN A 97 16.32 -2.64 18.68
C ASN A 97 15.29 -2.48 17.55
N GLY A 98 15.72 -2.60 16.29
CA GLY A 98 14.84 -2.33 15.15
C GLY A 98 14.39 -0.88 15.09
N SER A 99 13.45 -0.58 14.21
CA SER A 99 12.93 0.77 14.00
C SER A 99 11.46 0.72 13.58
N ASN A 100 10.70 1.71 14.03
CA ASN A 100 9.30 1.89 13.65
C ASN A 100 9.15 2.15 12.15
N ILE A 101 10.09 2.89 11.57
CA ILE A 101 10.08 3.31 10.16
C ILE A 101 11.48 3.13 9.59
N VAL A 102 11.61 2.49 8.44
CA VAL A 102 12.88 2.37 7.70
C VAL A 102 12.67 2.73 6.25
N VAL A 103 13.65 3.43 5.67
CA VAL A 103 13.72 3.70 4.22
C VAL A 103 14.79 2.80 3.60
N ASN A 104 14.36 2.04 2.60
CA ASN A 104 15.18 1.09 1.87
C ASN A 104 15.28 1.48 0.40
N LYS A 105 16.32 0.96 -0.24
CA LYS A 105 16.59 1.10 -1.67
C LYS A 105 16.94 -0.28 -2.23
N ALA A 106 16.43 -0.63 -3.40
CA ALA A 106 16.82 -1.83 -4.13
C ALA A 106 17.27 -1.52 -5.55
N THR A 107 18.50 -1.90 -5.85
CA THR A 107 19.10 -1.77 -7.18
C THR A 107 18.95 -3.07 -7.96
N GLY A 108 18.71 -2.96 -9.26
CA GLY A 108 18.54 -4.11 -10.15
C GLY A 108 17.52 -3.83 -11.26
N PRO A 109 17.72 -4.37 -12.48
CA PRO A 109 16.81 -4.13 -13.61
C PRO A 109 15.52 -4.96 -13.52
N SER A 110 15.53 -6.07 -12.78
CA SER A 110 14.39 -6.98 -12.63
C SER A 110 14.15 -7.36 -11.17
N LEU A 111 13.00 -7.96 -10.89
CA LEU A 111 12.67 -8.49 -9.56
C LEU A 111 13.65 -9.58 -9.08
N ALA A 112 14.16 -10.41 -10.00
CA ALA A 112 15.13 -11.45 -9.67
C ALA A 112 16.52 -10.87 -9.35
N ASP A 113 16.81 -9.67 -9.84
CA ASP A 113 18.11 -9.01 -9.66
C ASP A 113 18.11 -7.99 -8.52
N LEU A 114 16.98 -7.77 -7.84
CA LEU A 114 16.88 -6.76 -6.80
C LEU A 114 17.83 -7.05 -5.64
N GLN A 115 18.71 -6.08 -5.36
CA GLN A 115 19.62 -6.05 -4.22
C GLN A 115 19.16 -4.95 -3.26
N PRO A 116 18.28 -5.25 -2.29
CA PRO A 116 17.85 -4.27 -1.31
C PRO A 116 18.97 -3.94 -0.33
N VAL A 117 19.00 -2.69 0.14
CA VAL A 117 19.81 -2.17 1.23
C VAL A 117 18.98 -1.20 2.06
N THR A 118 19.25 -1.12 3.35
CA THR A 118 18.70 -0.06 4.20
C THR A 118 19.50 1.21 4.01
N VAL A 119 18.79 2.31 3.73
CA VAL A 119 19.39 3.63 3.58
C VAL A 119 19.35 4.39 4.88
N ASN A 120 18.21 4.32 5.59
CA ASN A 120 18.01 5.05 6.83
C ASN A 120 17.07 4.28 7.75
N CYS A 121 17.47 4.10 9.01
CA CYS A 121 16.66 3.44 10.02
C CYS A 121 15.68 4.39 10.74
N LEU A 122 15.84 5.72 10.60
CA LEU A 122 15.03 6.77 11.27
C LEU A 122 14.81 6.56 12.78
N LYS A 123 15.65 5.75 13.44
CA LYS A 123 15.44 5.27 14.81
C LYS A 123 15.53 6.37 15.87
N GLU A 124 16.36 7.38 15.61
CA GLU A 124 16.66 8.45 16.57
C GLU A 124 15.54 9.50 16.55
N GLU A 125 14.94 9.73 15.38
CA GLU A 125 13.92 10.75 15.17
C GLU A 125 12.48 10.20 15.20
N TRP A 126 12.26 8.96 14.79
CA TRP A 126 10.92 8.35 14.62
C TRP A 126 10.74 7.04 15.39
N GLY A 127 11.75 6.66 16.16
CA GLY A 127 11.63 5.70 17.24
C GLY A 127 11.99 4.25 16.92
N LEU A 128 12.21 3.52 18.01
CA LEU A 128 12.48 2.07 18.00
C LEU A 128 11.21 1.29 17.71
N HIS A 129 11.38 0.07 17.18
CA HIS A 129 10.27 -0.85 16.89
C HIS A 129 9.31 -0.99 18.08
N GLY A 130 8.03 -0.73 17.83
CA GLY A 130 6.93 -0.90 18.78
C GLY A 130 6.88 0.13 19.91
N SER A 131 7.79 1.10 19.91
CA SER A 131 7.81 2.16 20.93
C SER A 131 6.77 3.24 20.59
N ASP A 132 6.27 3.90 21.63
CA ASP A 132 5.45 5.11 21.56
C ASP A 132 6.25 6.41 21.64
N GLN A 133 7.58 6.30 21.69
CA GLN A 133 8.54 7.39 21.80
C GLN A 133 8.28 8.32 23.00
N GLY A 134 7.64 7.81 24.06
CA GLY A 134 7.37 8.58 25.27
C GLY A 134 6.21 9.57 25.14
N HIS A 135 5.43 9.51 24.06
CA HIS A 135 4.21 10.28 23.91
C HIS A 135 3.08 9.81 24.84
N ARG A 136 3.15 8.56 25.35
CA ARG A 136 2.20 7.97 26.31
C ARG A 136 0.76 7.96 25.80
N ASP A 137 0.59 7.89 24.48
CA ASP A 137 -0.68 7.78 23.78
C ASP A 137 -0.91 6.37 23.22
N GLU A 138 0.03 5.43 23.43
CA GLU A 138 -0.01 4.05 22.92
C GLU A 138 0.07 3.95 21.38
N GLY A 139 0.34 5.05 20.70
CA GLY A 139 0.57 5.04 19.26
C GLY A 139 2.02 4.71 18.90
N ALA A 140 2.27 4.22 17.69
CA ALA A 140 3.59 4.11 17.08
C ALA A 140 3.63 4.97 15.80
N TRP A 141 4.82 5.41 15.42
CA TRP A 141 4.99 6.07 14.12
C TRP A 141 5.04 5.02 13.01
N LYS A 142 4.27 5.25 11.94
CA LYS A 142 4.20 4.37 10.76
C LYS A 142 4.29 5.18 9.49
N THR A 143 4.57 4.52 8.37
CA THR A 143 4.56 5.14 7.05
C THR A 143 3.26 4.85 6.32
N THR A 144 2.81 5.79 5.48
CA THR A 144 1.63 5.60 4.62
C THR A 144 1.82 5.95 3.16
N GLY A 145 3.00 6.46 2.80
CA GLY A 145 3.28 6.81 1.42
C GLY A 145 4.70 7.27 1.23
N LEU A 146 5.29 6.85 0.12
CA LEU A 146 6.63 7.26 -0.32
C LEU A 146 6.55 7.66 -1.78
N THR A 147 7.13 8.78 -2.18
CA THR A 147 7.23 9.12 -3.61
C THR A 147 8.48 9.91 -3.93
N TRP A 148 9.10 9.63 -5.07
CA TRP A 148 10.01 10.55 -5.71
C TRP A 148 9.22 11.55 -6.54
N LEU A 149 9.52 12.83 -6.37
CA LEU A 149 8.93 13.91 -7.14
C LEU A 149 10.00 14.97 -7.38
N ASP A 150 10.33 15.21 -8.65
CA ASP A 150 11.29 16.25 -9.05
C ASP A 150 12.64 16.11 -8.32
N SER A 151 13.13 14.88 -8.20
CA SER A 151 14.40 14.52 -7.53
C SER A 151 14.42 14.81 -6.02
N ILE A 152 13.25 14.92 -5.40
CA ILE A 152 13.09 14.95 -3.95
C ILE A 152 12.29 13.72 -3.53
N LEU A 153 12.75 13.04 -2.49
CA LEU A 153 12.03 11.91 -1.89
C LEU A 153 11.11 12.42 -0.80
N TYR A 154 9.82 12.15 -0.91
CA TYR A 154 8.79 12.54 0.05
C TYR A 154 8.26 11.32 0.79
N LEU A 155 8.05 11.46 2.10
CA LEU A 155 7.62 10.39 2.99
C LEU A 155 6.48 10.88 3.89
N TRP A 156 5.34 10.22 3.83
CA TRP A 156 4.27 10.40 4.81
C TRP A 156 4.50 9.50 6.02
N VAL A 157 4.34 10.09 7.19
CA VAL A 157 4.36 9.42 8.48
C VAL A 157 3.10 9.74 9.26
N GLU A 158 2.62 8.81 10.07
CA GLU A 158 1.39 8.95 10.85
C GLU A 158 1.51 8.31 12.25
N ARG A 159 0.62 8.72 13.16
CA ARG A 159 0.45 8.05 14.46
C ARG A 159 -0.56 6.94 14.31
N ASP A 160 -0.11 5.71 14.45
CA ASP A 160 -0.93 4.50 14.32
C ASP A 160 -1.15 3.84 15.69
N PHE A 161 -2.38 3.42 15.96
CA PHE A 161 -2.84 3.00 17.28
C PHE A 161 -3.35 1.57 17.23
N ASN A 162 -2.80 0.74 18.11
CA ASN A 162 -3.18 -0.66 18.21
C ASN A 162 -4.70 -0.77 18.55
N PRO A 163 -5.41 -1.76 18.00
CA PRO A 163 -6.78 -2.13 18.36
C PRO A 163 -7.12 -2.10 19.84
N LEU A 164 -6.18 -2.50 20.70
CA LEU A 164 -6.37 -2.57 22.15
C LEU A 164 -6.37 -1.20 22.81
N ALA A 165 -5.79 -0.19 22.16
CA ALA A 165 -5.76 1.19 22.59
C ALA A 165 -7.02 1.97 22.16
N THR A 166 -7.89 1.39 21.32
CA THR A 166 -9.05 2.07 20.74
C THR A 166 -10.37 1.38 21.07
N ASN A 167 -11.41 2.16 21.39
CA ASN A 167 -12.79 1.65 21.52
C ASN A 167 -13.46 1.42 20.14
N ASN A 168 -12.68 1.23 19.07
CA ASN A 168 -13.17 1.25 17.68
C ASN A 168 -13.35 -0.14 17.08
N SER A 169 -14.08 -1.03 17.76
CA SER A 169 -14.35 -2.40 17.27
C SER A 169 -13.07 -3.15 16.90
N LEU A 170 -12.00 -2.93 17.68
CA LEU A 170 -10.66 -3.48 17.47
C LEU A 170 -9.96 -3.03 16.16
N ARG A 171 -10.43 -1.99 15.46
CA ARG A 171 -9.69 -1.45 14.31
C ARG A 171 -8.38 -0.83 14.76
N GLN A 172 -7.34 -1.08 13.97
CA GLN A 172 -6.13 -0.28 14.04
C GLN A 172 -6.42 1.05 13.33
N THR A 173 -6.07 2.15 13.99
CA THR A 173 -6.43 3.48 13.50
C THR A 173 -5.22 4.38 13.43
N ALA A 174 -5.18 5.20 12.41
CA ALA A 174 -4.17 6.21 12.20
C ALA A 174 -4.72 7.63 12.23
N LYS A 175 -3.89 8.57 12.68
CA LYS A 175 -4.21 10.01 12.70
C LYS A 175 -2.95 10.86 12.65
N ASN A 176 -3.18 12.15 12.50
CA ASN A 176 -2.17 13.19 12.69
C ASN A 176 -0.93 13.00 11.78
N PRO A 177 -1.09 12.80 10.46
CA PRO A 177 0.05 12.61 9.59
C PRO A 177 0.89 13.88 9.40
N CYS A 178 2.15 13.67 9.04
CA CYS A 178 3.08 14.69 8.59
C CYS A 178 3.82 14.25 7.34
N LEU A 179 4.22 15.24 6.54
CA LEU A 179 5.04 15.03 5.37
C LEU A 179 6.49 15.38 5.69
N LEU A 180 7.39 14.48 5.33
CA LEU A 180 8.83 14.68 5.35
C LEU A 180 9.34 14.73 3.91
N LYS A 181 10.50 15.37 3.72
CA LYS A 181 11.21 15.34 2.44
C LYS A 181 12.70 15.09 2.63
N SER A 182 13.34 14.48 1.65
CA SER A 182 14.77 14.26 1.60
C SER A 182 15.32 14.70 0.24
N THR A 183 16.31 15.58 0.29
CA THR A 183 17.06 16.08 -0.87
C THR A 183 18.39 15.35 -1.07
N ASN A 184 18.70 14.38 -0.21
CA ASN A 184 19.94 13.60 -0.22
C ASN A 184 19.64 12.09 -0.24
N HIS A 185 18.66 11.69 -1.03
CA HIS A 185 18.36 10.28 -1.31
C HIS A 185 18.04 9.48 -0.04
N GLY A 186 17.18 10.02 0.83
CA GLY A 186 16.69 9.34 2.03
C GLY A 186 17.68 9.28 3.20
N VAL A 187 18.90 9.82 3.05
CA VAL A 187 19.91 9.80 4.13
C VAL A 187 19.48 10.66 5.32
N THR A 188 18.89 11.84 5.07
CA THR A 188 18.26 12.66 6.11
C THR A 188 16.91 13.19 5.62
N PHE A 189 16.02 13.52 6.55
CA PHE A 189 14.71 14.08 6.25
C PHE A 189 14.51 15.44 6.91
N GLU A 190 13.93 16.38 6.16
CA GLU A 190 13.38 17.65 6.63
C GLU A 190 11.88 17.50 6.92
N GLY A 191 11.36 18.28 7.87
CA GLY A 191 9.96 18.19 8.34
C GLY A 191 9.77 18.47 9.84
N GLY A 192 10.88 18.62 10.57
CA GLY A 192 10.89 18.76 12.01
C GLY A 192 11.01 17.40 12.71
N PRO A 193 11.37 17.38 14.00
CA PRO A 193 11.41 16.16 14.77
C PRO A 193 9.98 15.65 15.05
N GLN A 194 9.84 14.39 15.43
CA GLN A 194 8.54 13.77 15.73
C GLN A 194 7.66 14.60 16.69
N GLU A 195 8.25 15.35 17.64
CA GLU A 195 7.51 16.16 18.59
C GLU A 195 6.76 17.30 17.89
N THR A 196 7.36 17.88 16.84
CA THR A 196 6.69 18.89 16.02
C THR A 196 5.50 18.28 15.29
N CYS A 197 5.67 17.09 14.72
CA CYS A 197 4.58 16.39 14.06
C CYS A 197 3.46 16.02 15.04
N PHE A 198 3.82 15.56 16.24
CA PHE A 198 2.88 15.20 17.29
C PHE A 198 2.05 16.41 17.76
N GLU A 199 2.70 17.55 18.00
CA GLU A 199 2.03 18.77 18.47
C GLU A 199 1.25 19.49 17.37
N LYS A 200 1.76 19.48 16.14
CA LYS A 200 1.22 20.24 15.00
C LYS A 200 1.24 19.37 13.73
N PRO A 201 0.41 18.32 13.68
CA PRO A 201 0.35 17.46 12.52
C PRO A 201 -0.13 18.24 11.30
N MET A 202 0.27 17.80 10.10
CA MET A 202 -0.12 18.44 8.86
C MET A 202 -1.64 18.42 8.69
N PHE A 203 -2.26 17.27 9.00
CA PHE A 203 -3.72 17.11 9.02
C PHE A 203 -4.19 16.54 10.37
N PRO A 204 -4.68 17.37 11.30
CA PRO A 204 -5.13 16.87 12.60
C PRO A 204 -6.31 15.89 12.52
N GLY A 205 -6.23 14.80 13.29
CA GLY A 205 -7.27 13.78 13.40
C GLY A 205 -7.19 12.70 12.32
N MET A 206 -8.29 11.94 12.19
CA MET A 206 -8.34 10.74 11.36
C MET A 206 -8.85 10.98 9.94
N ARG A 207 -9.53 12.10 9.69
CA ARG A 207 -10.29 12.30 8.44
C ARG A 207 -9.45 12.25 7.17
N PHE A 208 -8.17 12.58 7.28
CA PHE A 208 -7.15 12.43 6.25
C PHE A 208 -5.93 11.78 6.91
N GLY A 209 -6.16 10.70 7.65
CA GLY A 209 -5.20 10.11 8.59
C GLY A 209 -4.06 9.37 7.91
N THR A 210 -4.35 8.69 6.79
CA THR A 210 -3.46 7.78 6.04
C THR A 210 -3.08 8.29 4.65
N PRO A 211 -2.43 9.45 4.52
CA PRO A 211 -2.11 10.02 3.22
C PRO A 211 -1.10 9.15 2.45
N SER A 212 -1.42 8.86 1.20
CA SER A 212 -0.59 8.10 0.26
C SER A 212 -0.59 8.77 -1.10
N PHE A 213 0.59 8.92 -1.71
CA PHE A 213 0.72 9.55 -3.02
C PHE A 213 0.09 8.69 -4.11
N ILE A 214 -0.63 9.32 -5.04
CA ILE A 214 -0.89 8.68 -6.34
C ILE A 214 0.45 8.62 -7.07
N GLN A 215 0.94 7.41 -7.34
CA GLN A 215 2.23 7.20 -8.00
C GLN A 215 2.13 7.46 -9.50
N TYR A 216 3.18 8.08 -10.06
CA TYR A 216 3.36 8.29 -11.48
C TYR A 216 4.78 7.95 -11.88
N GLY A 217 4.92 7.12 -12.93
CA GLY A 217 6.18 6.88 -13.66
C GLY A 217 7.44 6.79 -12.81
N ARG A 218 8.58 7.14 -13.40
CA ARG A 218 9.83 7.30 -12.66
C ARG A 218 9.93 8.73 -12.15
N ASN A 219 10.47 8.96 -10.95
CA ASN A 219 10.68 10.30 -10.38
C ASN A 219 9.42 11.17 -10.35
N GLY A 220 8.24 10.56 -10.23
CA GLY A 220 6.97 11.30 -10.25
C GLY A 220 6.73 11.99 -11.59
N GLU A 221 7.16 11.36 -12.69
CA GLU A 221 6.94 11.82 -14.06
C GLU A 221 5.50 12.33 -14.25
N ALA A 222 5.35 13.46 -14.94
CA ALA A 222 4.04 14.04 -15.18
C ALA A 222 3.13 13.09 -15.97
N GLY A 223 1.84 13.11 -15.64
CA GLY A 223 0.78 12.40 -16.34
C GLY A 223 -0.37 13.34 -16.71
N PRO A 224 -1.58 12.79 -16.94
CA PRO A 224 -2.75 13.60 -17.26
C PRO A 224 -3.29 14.34 -16.02
N HIS A 225 -4.36 15.11 -16.23
CA HIS A 225 -5.17 15.74 -15.17
C HIS A 225 -4.38 16.69 -14.27
N GLY A 226 -3.41 17.42 -14.83
CA GLY A 226 -2.65 18.42 -14.10
C GLY A 226 -1.60 17.84 -13.15
N SER A 227 -1.20 16.57 -13.31
CA SER A 227 -0.14 15.97 -12.48
C SER A 227 1.27 16.49 -12.81
N ASP A 228 1.42 17.27 -13.88
CA ASP A 228 2.58 18.15 -14.13
C ASP A 228 2.62 19.36 -13.20
N GLN A 229 1.48 19.76 -12.62
CA GLN A 229 1.36 20.93 -11.74
C GLN A 229 1.12 20.54 -10.29
N TYR A 230 0.42 19.44 -10.05
CA TYR A 230 0.00 19.00 -8.73
C TYR A 230 0.53 17.61 -8.38
N ALA A 231 0.96 17.44 -7.14
CA ALA A 231 1.07 16.12 -6.53
C ALA A 231 -0.29 15.76 -5.93
N TYR A 232 -0.80 14.58 -6.26
CA TYR A 232 -2.08 14.07 -5.75
C TYR A 232 -1.84 13.05 -4.63
N VAL A 233 -2.68 13.11 -3.60
CA VAL A 233 -2.60 12.24 -2.43
C VAL A 233 -3.99 11.74 -2.10
N ILE A 234 -4.14 10.44 -1.88
CA ILE A 234 -5.36 9.85 -1.35
C ILE A 234 -5.20 9.60 0.14
N SER A 235 -6.29 9.57 0.87
CA SER A 235 -6.28 9.15 2.27
C SER A 235 -7.62 8.55 2.64
N ASN A 236 -7.60 7.52 3.50
CA ASN A 236 -8.83 7.05 4.10
C ASN A 236 -9.16 7.79 5.41
N ASP A 237 -10.20 7.35 6.09
CA ASP A 237 -10.70 7.91 7.35
C ASP A 237 -9.87 7.53 8.59
N GLY A 238 -8.56 7.28 8.40
CA GLY A 238 -7.65 6.95 9.48
C GLY A 238 -7.80 5.51 9.95
N SER A 239 -8.24 4.61 9.07
CA SER A 239 -8.37 3.19 9.38
C SER A 239 -7.19 2.46 8.76
N TRP A 240 -6.37 1.75 9.53
CA TRP A 240 -5.35 0.88 8.93
C TRP A 240 -6.03 -0.24 8.14
N ASP A 241 -7.07 -0.84 8.72
CA ASP A 241 -7.95 -1.82 8.09
C ASP A 241 -9.43 -1.41 8.11
N ASN A 242 -10.19 -1.83 7.10
CA ASN A 242 -11.65 -1.80 7.08
C ASN A 242 -12.25 -0.40 7.37
N GLY A 243 -11.72 0.65 6.74
CA GLY A 243 -12.34 2.00 6.73
C GLY A 243 -13.50 2.13 5.74
N ASP A 244 -14.05 3.34 5.64
CA ASP A 244 -15.32 3.60 4.92
C ASP A 244 -15.20 4.53 3.72
N HIS A 245 -14.18 5.40 3.68
CA HIS A 245 -14.06 6.47 2.69
C HIS A 245 -12.63 6.68 2.21
N ILE A 246 -12.44 6.88 0.90
CA ILE A 246 -11.22 7.46 0.33
C ILE A 246 -11.47 8.90 -0.09
N ARG A 247 -10.52 9.78 0.22
CA ARG A 247 -10.53 11.22 -0.06
C ARG A 247 -9.33 11.59 -0.90
N LEU A 248 -9.43 12.71 -1.62
CA LEU A 248 -8.36 13.22 -2.46
C LEU A 248 -7.91 14.60 -1.98
N GLY A 249 -6.61 14.73 -1.80
CA GLY A 249 -5.90 15.99 -1.64
C GLY A 249 -4.96 16.22 -2.82
N ARG A 250 -4.58 17.48 -3.02
CA ARG A 250 -3.52 17.87 -3.94
C ARG A 250 -2.74 19.06 -3.39
N VAL A 251 -1.52 19.20 -3.85
CA VAL A 251 -0.65 20.35 -3.57
C VAL A 251 0.10 20.71 -4.84
N LEU A 252 0.38 21.99 -5.08
CA LEU A 252 1.24 22.38 -6.18
C LEU A 252 2.62 21.74 -6.01
N ARG A 253 3.17 21.13 -7.07
CA ARG A 253 4.52 20.54 -7.05
C ARG A 253 5.58 21.56 -6.67
N SER A 254 5.38 22.84 -7.03
CA SER A 254 6.26 23.94 -6.64
C SER A 254 6.17 24.33 -5.17
N GLN A 255 5.17 23.84 -4.42
CA GLN A 255 4.92 24.20 -3.02
C GLN A 255 5.08 23.05 -2.05
N ILE A 256 4.99 21.79 -2.50
CA ILE A 256 5.09 20.62 -1.60
C ILE A 256 6.37 20.59 -0.76
N ALA A 257 7.48 21.12 -1.29
CA ALA A 257 8.75 21.23 -0.57
C ALA A 257 8.70 22.18 0.64
N HIS A 258 7.66 23.02 0.78
CA HIS A 258 7.48 23.88 1.95
C HIS A 258 6.97 23.11 3.18
N LEU A 259 6.45 21.89 3.00
CA LEU A 259 5.90 21.05 4.07
C LEU A 259 4.82 21.77 4.91
N ASN A 260 3.98 22.58 4.25
CA ASN A 260 2.98 23.41 4.91
C ASN A 260 1.56 22.95 4.59
N SER A 261 0.72 22.75 5.61
CA SER A 261 -0.66 22.31 5.45
C SER A 261 -1.53 23.31 4.69
N SER A 262 -1.24 24.62 4.75
CA SER A 262 -2.02 25.64 4.02
C SER A 262 -1.90 25.58 2.50
N ASP A 263 -0.85 24.93 2.00
CA ASP A 263 -0.58 24.82 0.56
C ASP A 263 -1.49 23.76 -0.09
N TRP A 264 -2.08 22.88 0.71
CA TRP A 264 -2.95 21.80 0.24
C TRP A 264 -4.34 22.27 -0.16
N GLU A 265 -4.95 21.53 -1.07
CA GLU A 265 -6.35 21.63 -1.46
C GLU A 265 -6.97 20.24 -1.47
N PHE A 266 -8.25 20.14 -1.14
CA PHE A 266 -8.96 18.88 -1.02
C PHE A 266 -10.17 18.86 -1.93
N PHE A 267 -10.42 17.70 -2.53
CA PHE A 267 -11.53 17.53 -3.45
C PHE A 267 -12.86 17.75 -2.74
N GLN A 268 -13.71 18.59 -3.34
CA GLN A 268 -15.06 18.86 -2.94
C GLN A 268 -15.95 18.77 -4.18
N GLY A 269 -17.12 18.13 -4.08
CA GLY A 269 -18.07 18.03 -5.19
C GLY A 269 -18.15 16.63 -5.79
N SER A 270 -18.29 16.56 -7.13
CA SER A 270 -18.56 15.32 -7.85
C SER A 270 -17.63 15.13 -9.06
N PRO A 271 -17.54 13.92 -9.62
CA PRO A 271 -16.72 13.70 -10.82
C PRO A 271 -17.07 14.58 -12.03
N SER A 272 -18.33 15.04 -12.12
CA SER A 272 -18.83 15.94 -13.16
C SER A 272 -18.73 17.43 -12.80
N ASN A 273 -18.56 17.75 -11.51
CA ASN A 273 -18.43 19.13 -11.02
C ASN A 273 -17.33 19.19 -9.96
N VAL A 274 -16.09 19.29 -10.44
CA VAL A 274 -14.89 19.27 -9.60
C VAL A 274 -14.70 20.63 -8.96
N SER A 275 -14.59 20.65 -7.64
CA SER A 275 -14.17 21.83 -6.88
C SER A 275 -13.14 21.45 -5.83
N TRP A 276 -12.45 22.46 -5.29
CA TRP A 276 -11.34 22.29 -4.37
C TRP A 276 -11.52 23.23 -3.18
N THR A 277 -11.30 22.72 -1.98
CA THR A 277 -11.38 23.48 -0.71
C THR A 277 -10.05 23.44 0.01
N LYS A 278 -9.75 24.47 0.81
CA LYS A 278 -8.59 24.49 1.72
C LYS A 278 -8.84 23.74 3.04
N ASP A 279 -10.08 23.39 3.32
CA ASP A 279 -10.46 22.66 4.53
C ASP A 279 -10.66 21.16 4.23
N TYR A 280 -9.75 20.31 4.70
CA TYR A 280 -9.88 18.86 4.56
C TYR A 280 -11.12 18.30 5.28
N ASN A 281 -11.66 19.00 6.28
CA ASN A 281 -12.94 18.65 6.92
C ASN A 281 -14.17 18.99 6.05
N SER A 282 -13.97 19.65 4.92
CA SER A 282 -15.04 19.88 3.94
C SER A 282 -14.90 18.98 2.72
N SER A 283 -13.88 18.11 2.69
CA SER A 283 -13.64 17.20 1.56
C SER A 283 -14.77 16.18 1.38
N THR A 284 -15.07 15.87 0.12
CA THR A 284 -16.00 14.81 -0.29
C THR A 284 -15.21 13.54 -0.63
N PRO A 285 -15.68 12.33 -0.27
CA PRO A 285 -15.03 11.10 -0.68
C PRO A 285 -15.04 10.93 -2.22
N ILE A 286 -13.95 10.41 -2.78
CA ILE A 286 -13.88 9.96 -4.19
C ILE A 286 -14.35 8.51 -4.34
N LEU A 287 -14.38 7.77 -3.23
CA LEU A 287 -14.90 6.41 -3.10
C LEU A 287 -15.45 6.22 -1.68
N SER A 288 -16.57 5.53 -1.57
CA SER A 288 -17.16 5.14 -0.28
C SER A 288 -17.58 3.67 -0.36
N HIS A 289 -17.12 2.87 0.59
CA HIS A 289 -17.51 1.48 0.73
C HIS A 289 -17.29 1.05 2.17
N GLN A 290 -18.40 0.79 2.88
CA GLN A 290 -18.35 0.59 4.32
C GLN A 290 -17.52 -0.64 4.68
N ASN A 291 -16.57 -0.45 5.60
CA ASN A 291 -15.67 -1.46 6.17
C ASN A 291 -14.79 -2.19 5.14
N GLN A 292 -14.45 -1.55 4.03
CA GLN A 292 -13.74 -2.18 2.91
C GLN A 292 -12.61 -1.34 2.31
N LEU A 293 -12.29 -0.19 2.93
CA LEU A 293 -11.30 0.77 2.43
C LEU A 293 -10.20 0.98 3.47
N SER A 294 -9.10 0.26 3.32
CA SER A 294 -7.99 0.22 4.29
C SER A 294 -6.90 1.22 3.92
N SER A 295 -5.78 1.24 4.67
CA SER A 295 -4.63 2.05 4.26
C SER A 295 -4.07 1.51 2.94
N THR A 296 -3.86 2.40 1.98
CA THR A 296 -3.79 2.02 0.56
C THR A 296 -2.81 2.86 -0.27
N ALA A 297 -2.61 2.48 -1.54
CA ALA A 297 -1.92 3.23 -2.57
C ALA A 297 -2.76 3.34 -3.85
N ALA A 298 -2.53 4.39 -4.62
CA ALA A 298 -3.04 4.51 -5.99
C ALA A 298 -1.90 4.79 -6.95
N ILE A 299 -2.09 4.41 -8.22
CA ILE A 299 -1.11 4.59 -9.28
C ILE A 299 -1.82 4.95 -10.59
N TYR A 300 -1.17 5.77 -11.40
CA TYR A 300 -1.57 5.97 -12.78
C TYR A 300 -0.85 5.00 -13.72
N ASN A 301 -1.61 4.25 -14.51
CA ASN A 301 -1.13 3.38 -15.58
C ASN A 301 -1.17 4.13 -16.92
N PRO A 302 -0.02 4.58 -17.45
CA PRO A 302 0.02 5.39 -18.68
C PRO A 302 -0.34 4.61 -19.95
N TYR A 303 -0.23 3.29 -19.95
CA TYR A 303 -0.54 2.46 -21.11
C TYR A 303 -2.05 2.30 -21.32
N LEU A 304 -2.79 2.29 -20.21
CA LEU A 304 -4.26 2.20 -20.24
C LEU A 304 -4.93 3.57 -20.08
N ASP A 305 -4.18 4.59 -19.67
CA ASP A 305 -4.68 5.92 -19.31
C ASP A 305 -5.72 5.84 -18.18
N GLU A 306 -5.39 5.09 -17.13
CA GLU A 306 -6.26 4.81 -15.99
C GLU A 306 -5.55 4.92 -14.66
N TYR A 307 -6.27 5.41 -13.65
CA TYR A 307 -5.90 5.33 -12.25
C TYR A 307 -6.38 4.01 -11.69
N ILE A 308 -5.48 3.30 -11.03
CA ILE A 308 -5.76 2.07 -10.31
C ILE A 308 -5.60 2.39 -8.83
N LEU A 309 -6.66 2.17 -8.07
CA LEU A 309 -6.68 2.21 -6.61
C LEU A 309 -6.73 0.76 -6.14
N THR A 310 -5.68 0.33 -5.44
CA THR A 310 -5.71 -0.94 -4.73
C THR A 310 -6.46 -0.74 -3.42
N GLU A 311 -7.05 -1.78 -2.89
CA GLU A 311 -7.73 -1.76 -1.59
C GLU A 311 -7.69 -3.18 -1.03
N TRP A 312 -7.87 -3.27 0.27
CA TRP A 312 -7.93 -4.55 0.95
C TRP A 312 -8.81 -4.46 2.19
N TYR A 313 -9.30 -5.59 2.69
CA TYR A 313 -10.03 -5.65 3.96
C TYR A 313 -10.12 -7.09 4.49
N PHE A 314 -10.43 -7.22 5.78
CA PHE A 314 -10.82 -8.48 6.39
C PHE A 314 -12.35 -8.66 6.31
N PRO A 315 -12.89 -9.67 5.60
CA PRO A 315 -14.32 -9.87 5.52
C PRO A 315 -14.89 -10.34 6.87
N ASN A 316 -16.11 -9.89 7.17
CA ASN A 316 -16.90 -10.27 8.36
C ASN A 316 -16.29 -9.92 9.72
N ARG A 317 -15.28 -9.06 9.76
CA ARG A 317 -14.65 -8.58 11.00
C ARG A 317 -13.93 -7.26 10.75
N THR A 318 -13.60 -6.56 11.81
CA THR A 318 -12.67 -5.43 11.77
C THR A 318 -11.62 -5.64 12.85
N GLY A 319 -10.37 -5.32 12.54
CA GLY A 319 -9.30 -5.29 13.52
C GLY A 319 -8.31 -6.45 13.50
N PHE A 320 -7.07 -6.11 13.84
CA PHE A 320 -5.92 -7.00 14.03
C PHE A 320 -6.02 -7.91 15.29
N GLY A 321 -7.21 -8.11 15.87
CA GLY A 321 -7.32 -8.41 17.31
C GLY A 321 -7.86 -9.76 17.80
N VAL A 322 -8.29 -10.73 16.97
CA VAL A 322 -8.95 -11.94 17.52
C VAL A 322 -8.28 -13.24 17.04
N TYR A 323 -7.37 -13.74 17.87
CA TYR A 323 -6.73 -15.05 17.77
C TYR A 323 -7.69 -16.22 17.41
N PRO A 324 -7.20 -17.28 16.75
CA PRO A 324 -5.84 -17.43 16.24
C PRO A 324 -5.65 -16.68 14.91
N GLN A 325 -4.49 -16.03 14.80
CA GLN A 325 -4.08 -15.09 13.75
C GLN A 325 -3.79 -15.77 12.40
N ASP A 326 -3.92 -17.09 12.32
CA ASP A 326 -3.13 -17.90 11.39
C ASP A 326 -3.81 -18.20 10.05
N LEU A 327 -5.05 -17.75 9.83
CA LEU A 327 -5.86 -18.11 8.64
C LEU A 327 -6.87 -17.03 8.26
N TRP A 328 -6.55 -15.75 8.45
CA TRP A 328 -7.55 -14.72 8.18
C TRP A 328 -7.72 -14.53 6.67
N PRO A 329 -8.96 -14.67 6.17
CA PRO A 329 -9.23 -14.30 4.81
C PRO A 329 -8.96 -12.82 4.67
N THR A 330 -8.24 -12.45 3.64
CA THR A 330 -8.13 -11.06 3.19
C THR A 330 -8.75 -10.98 1.83
N VAL A 331 -9.32 -9.82 1.53
CA VAL A 331 -9.91 -9.58 0.23
C VAL A 331 -9.21 -8.37 -0.36
N TRP A 332 -8.65 -8.53 -1.56
CA TRP A 332 -8.07 -7.44 -2.34
C TRP A 332 -9.11 -6.94 -3.34
N THR A 333 -9.46 -5.67 -3.23
CA THR A 333 -10.37 -4.98 -4.15
C THR A 333 -9.57 -4.01 -5.00
N TRP A 334 -9.88 -3.97 -6.29
CA TRP A 334 -9.20 -3.09 -7.23
C TRP A 334 -10.23 -2.23 -7.89
N TYR A 335 -10.01 -0.92 -7.83
CA TYR A 335 -10.86 0.07 -8.44
C TYR A 335 -10.10 0.78 -9.56
N ALA A 336 -10.80 1.11 -10.64
CA ALA A 336 -10.24 1.86 -11.75
C ALA A 336 -11.04 3.15 -12.00
N SER A 337 -10.34 4.20 -12.43
CA SER A 337 -10.96 5.43 -12.89
C SER A 337 -10.16 6.09 -14.02
N ARG A 338 -10.83 6.90 -14.83
CA ARG A 338 -10.19 7.73 -15.87
C ARG A 338 -9.59 9.01 -15.30
N LYS A 339 -9.96 9.43 -14.09
CA LYS A 339 -9.54 10.68 -13.44
C LYS A 339 -9.18 10.41 -11.98
N PRO A 340 -8.28 11.19 -11.35
CA PRO A 340 -7.87 10.92 -9.97
C PRO A 340 -8.98 11.19 -8.95
N TRP A 341 -10.02 11.97 -9.31
CA TRP A 341 -11.20 12.24 -8.49
C TRP A 341 -12.41 11.35 -8.85
N GLY A 342 -12.20 10.29 -9.63
CA GLY A 342 -13.25 9.34 -9.96
C GLY A 342 -14.11 9.69 -11.19
N PRO A 343 -15.23 8.95 -11.39
CA PRO A 343 -15.73 7.92 -10.49
C PRO A 343 -14.83 6.68 -10.49
N TYR A 344 -14.56 6.12 -9.30
CA TYR A 344 -13.89 4.83 -9.16
C TYR A 344 -14.90 3.69 -9.30
N ARG A 345 -14.56 2.68 -10.09
CA ARG A 345 -15.39 1.50 -10.33
C ARG A 345 -14.64 0.25 -9.92
N LEU A 346 -15.30 -0.66 -9.21
CA LEU A 346 -14.73 -1.96 -8.88
C LEU A 346 -14.48 -2.75 -10.16
N VAL A 347 -13.25 -3.25 -10.34
CA VAL A 347 -12.84 -4.05 -11.50
C VAL A 347 -12.41 -5.48 -11.14
N SER A 348 -11.87 -5.68 -9.93
CA SER A 348 -11.53 -7.02 -9.44
C SER A 348 -11.74 -7.11 -7.94
N ASN A 349 -12.09 -8.30 -7.50
CA ASN A 349 -12.22 -8.64 -6.09
C ASN A 349 -11.67 -10.06 -5.87
N THR A 350 -10.54 -10.17 -5.18
CA THR A 350 -9.81 -11.44 -5.00
C THR A 350 -9.73 -11.81 -3.52
N SER A 351 -10.22 -13.00 -3.18
CA SER A 351 -10.15 -13.54 -1.82
C SER A 351 -8.90 -14.38 -1.62
N TRP A 352 -8.19 -14.12 -0.53
CA TRP A 352 -7.00 -14.81 -0.07
C TRP A 352 -7.32 -15.50 1.26
N PRO A 353 -7.75 -16.77 1.24
CA PRO A 353 -8.35 -17.40 2.42
C PRO A 353 -7.40 -17.59 3.60
N ASN A 354 -6.10 -17.82 3.35
CA ASN A 354 -5.16 -18.30 4.37
C ASN A 354 -3.81 -17.55 4.38
N ALA A 355 -3.79 -16.28 3.98
CA ALA A 355 -2.53 -15.56 3.84
C ALA A 355 -2.48 -14.23 4.58
N ALA A 356 -3.65 -13.69 4.98
CA ALA A 356 -3.75 -12.37 5.58
C ALA A 356 -2.90 -11.33 4.83
N TRP A 357 -2.98 -11.31 3.49
CA TRP A 357 -2.23 -10.37 2.66
C TRP A 357 -2.86 -8.98 2.76
N TYR A 358 -2.08 -8.00 3.20
CA TYR A 358 -2.53 -6.62 3.38
C TYR A 358 -1.58 -5.62 2.72
N ASN A 359 -2.05 -4.37 2.59
CA ASN A 359 -1.36 -3.27 1.91
C ASN A 359 -0.81 -3.63 0.52
N PRO A 360 -1.63 -4.16 -0.42
CA PRO A 360 -1.19 -4.32 -1.80
C PRO A 360 -0.83 -2.96 -2.41
N ALA A 361 0.44 -2.79 -2.78
CA ALA A 361 0.96 -1.59 -3.43
C ALA A 361 1.58 -1.95 -4.79
N ILE A 362 1.01 -1.45 -5.89
CA ILE A 362 1.55 -1.70 -7.24
C ILE A 362 2.91 -1.01 -7.39
N VAL A 363 3.89 -1.76 -7.90
CA VAL A 363 5.24 -1.26 -8.13
C VAL A 363 5.39 -0.73 -9.55
N ASN A 364 5.37 0.59 -9.69
CA ASN A 364 5.50 1.30 -10.97
C ASN A 364 6.78 0.93 -11.78
N LYS A 365 7.86 0.53 -11.11
CA LYS A 365 9.10 0.10 -11.80
C LYS A 365 8.93 -1.16 -12.66
N PHE A 366 8.00 -2.04 -12.32
CA PHE A 366 7.90 -3.39 -12.91
C PHE A 366 6.65 -3.59 -13.77
N TRP A 367 6.13 -2.53 -14.38
CA TRP A 367 5.10 -2.67 -15.42
C TRP A 367 5.64 -3.42 -16.64
N GLY A 368 4.85 -4.36 -17.15
CA GLY A 368 5.06 -4.93 -18.48
C GLY A 368 4.96 -3.84 -19.56
N PHE A 369 5.60 -4.07 -20.70
CA PHE A 369 5.62 -3.10 -21.80
C PHE A 369 4.23 -2.78 -22.40
N ASP A 370 3.24 -3.63 -22.14
CA ASP A 370 1.84 -3.42 -22.53
C ASP A 370 1.01 -2.73 -21.43
N GLY A 371 1.60 -2.51 -20.24
CA GLY A 371 0.93 -2.04 -19.04
C GLY A 371 -0.16 -2.96 -18.51
N LYS A 372 -0.20 -4.22 -18.96
CA LYS A 372 -1.20 -5.23 -18.55
C LYS A 372 -0.64 -6.28 -17.62
N SER A 373 0.62 -6.15 -17.20
CA SER A 373 1.23 -7.02 -16.20
C SER A 373 2.12 -6.22 -15.28
N GLY A 374 2.31 -6.70 -14.07
CA GLY A 374 3.19 -6.06 -13.10
C GLY A 374 3.26 -6.83 -11.81
N VAL A 375 3.72 -6.16 -10.75
CA VAL A 375 3.87 -6.74 -9.43
C VAL A 375 3.34 -5.81 -8.36
N ALA A 376 2.62 -6.38 -7.39
CA ALA A 376 2.25 -5.71 -6.16
C ALA A 376 3.17 -6.15 -5.02
N PHE A 377 3.63 -5.18 -4.24
CA PHE A 377 4.22 -5.40 -2.92
C PHE A 377 3.10 -5.59 -1.90
N THR A 378 3.31 -6.45 -0.92
CA THR A 378 2.38 -6.70 0.16
C THR A 378 3.13 -7.29 1.36
N SER A 379 2.52 -7.21 2.53
CA SER A 379 2.91 -7.98 3.71
C SER A 379 1.77 -8.89 4.13
N GLY A 380 2.08 -9.89 4.93
CA GLY A 380 1.08 -10.85 5.40
C GLY A 380 1.69 -12.04 6.10
N HIS A 381 0.82 -12.98 6.45
CA HIS A 381 1.18 -14.19 7.17
C HIS A 381 1.03 -15.40 6.22
N ALA A 382 2.10 -15.76 5.51
CA ALA A 382 2.07 -16.91 4.60
C ALA A 382 2.18 -18.25 5.37
N TYR A 383 1.09 -18.72 5.99
CA TYR A 383 1.04 -20.11 6.45
C TYR A 383 0.80 -21.05 5.26
N GLY A 384 1.80 -21.89 4.94
CA GLY A 384 1.63 -22.91 3.89
C GLY A 384 2.89 -23.66 3.48
N ASN A 385 4.08 -23.09 3.69
CA ASN A 385 5.35 -23.71 3.26
C ASN A 385 6.22 -24.24 4.41
N GLY A 386 5.70 -24.30 5.64
CA GLY A 386 6.47 -24.74 6.82
C GLY A 386 7.50 -23.71 7.31
N ASP A 387 7.41 -22.48 6.83
CA ASP A 387 8.32 -21.37 7.18
C ASP A 387 7.52 -20.31 7.94
N ASN A 388 7.94 -19.98 9.17
CA ASN A 388 7.28 -19.01 10.05
C ASN A 388 7.64 -17.55 9.65
N SER A 389 7.76 -17.26 8.36
CA SER A 389 8.20 -15.96 7.83
C SER A 389 7.04 -14.96 7.69
N SER A 390 6.37 -14.70 8.80
CA SER A 390 5.36 -13.64 8.90
C SER A 390 6.03 -12.27 8.70
N TYR A 391 5.30 -11.31 8.11
CA TYR A 391 5.76 -9.92 7.95
C TYR A 391 7.03 -9.79 7.12
N VAL A 392 7.05 -10.38 5.92
CA VAL A 392 8.16 -10.18 4.98
C VAL A 392 7.67 -9.48 3.73
N LEU A 393 8.55 -8.71 3.10
CA LEU A 393 8.27 -8.13 1.79
C LEU A 393 7.91 -9.26 0.81
N SER A 394 6.65 -9.30 0.41
CA SER A 394 6.15 -10.28 -0.55
C SER A 394 5.74 -9.58 -1.82
N THR A 395 6.04 -10.22 -2.95
CA THR A 395 5.66 -9.76 -4.27
C THR A 395 4.67 -10.71 -4.88
N ILE A 396 3.56 -10.18 -5.38
CA ILE A 396 2.54 -10.96 -6.09
C ILE A 396 2.44 -10.41 -7.52
N PRO A 397 2.78 -11.19 -8.55
CA PRO A 397 2.57 -10.78 -9.92
C PRO A 397 1.08 -10.70 -10.23
N PHE A 398 0.71 -9.74 -11.07
CA PHE A 398 -0.66 -9.59 -11.55
C PHE A 398 -0.70 -9.40 -13.06
N SER A 399 -1.86 -9.73 -13.63
CA SER A 399 -2.19 -9.49 -15.03
C SER A 399 -3.56 -8.80 -15.14
N ILE A 400 -3.70 -7.93 -16.13
CA ILE A 400 -4.88 -7.11 -16.39
C ILE A 400 -5.52 -7.58 -17.69
N GLU A 401 -6.78 -7.97 -17.63
CA GLU A 401 -7.63 -8.16 -18.80
C GLU A 401 -8.32 -6.84 -19.14
N THR A 402 -8.31 -6.44 -20.41
CA THR A 402 -9.01 -5.25 -20.90
C THR A 402 -10.19 -5.63 -21.78
N PHE A 403 -11.19 -4.75 -21.91
CA PHE A 403 -12.31 -4.97 -22.84
C PHE A 403 -11.91 -4.94 -24.32
N TRP A 404 -10.77 -4.30 -24.65
CA TRP A 404 -10.29 -4.05 -26.01
C TRP A 404 -8.78 -4.29 -26.11
#